data_AF-A0A1S8CBB5-F1
#
_entry.id   AF-A0A1S8CBB5-F1
#
_cell.length_a   1.000
_cell.length_b   1.000
_cell.length_c   1.000
_cell.angle_alpha   90.00
_cell.angle_beta   90.00
_cell.angle_gamma   90.00
#
_symmetry.space_group_name_H-M   'P 1'
#
loop_
_entity.id
_entity.type
_entity.pdbx_description
1 polymer ?
#
loop_
_entity_poly.entity_id
_entity_poly.type
_entity_poly.pdbx_seq_one_letter_code
_entity_poly.pdbx_strand_id
1 'polypeptide(L)'
;MKAVSHEEVIWADTPDRDDAGTPNVVGVVALAAAAEELLAAAGRNRLHEDLLVRALDDELATVPGLRRLGPTSGDRLPVAAFVIDGMPHGEVAERLAREHGIGVRSGCFCAHPHLGRLLGLTADEVAQFHDDVRANRADRVPGACARAQLGHPTGRR
;
A
#
# COMPACT_ATOMS: atom_id res chain seq x y z
N MET A 1 4.68 -32.89 -24.89
CA MET A 1 5.99 -32.22 -24.98
C MET A 1 5.94 -31.26 -26.14
N LYS A 2 6.26 -29.99 -25.90
CA LYS A 2 6.25 -28.91 -26.89
C LYS A 2 7.72 -28.57 -27.22
N ALA A 3 8.02 -28.15 -28.43
CA ALA A 3 9.40 -28.02 -28.92
C ALA A 3 9.73 -26.58 -29.33
N VAL A 4 10.99 -26.20 -29.15
CA VAL A 4 11.54 -24.92 -29.58
C VAL A 4 12.83 -25.17 -30.36
N SER A 5 12.97 -24.49 -31.48
CA SER A 5 14.18 -24.43 -32.30
C SER A 5 14.50 -22.97 -32.64
N HIS A 6 15.59 -22.73 -33.39
CA HIS A 6 15.91 -21.39 -33.88
C HIS A 6 14.91 -20.87 -34.93
N GLU A 7 14.17 -21.76 -35.58
CA GLU A 7 13.32 -21.45 -36.73
C GLU A 7 11.83 -21.59 -36.40
N GLU A 8 11.49 -22.36 -35.36
CA GLU A 8 10.11 -22.68 -35.02
C GLU A 8 9.91 -22.79 -33.51
N VAL A 9 8.75 -22.33 -33.04
CA VAL A 9 8.28 -22.56 -31.67
C VAL A 9 6.90 -23.19 -31.72
N ILE A 10 6.77 -24.38 -31.15
CA ILE A 10 5.48 -25.02 -30.92
C ILE A 10 5.03 -24.63 -29.53
N TRP A 11 4.09 -23.70 -29.42
CA TRP A 11 3.61 -23.21 -28.12
C TRP A 11 2.72 -24.24 -27.41
N ALA A 12 2.77 -24.21 -26.08
CA ALA A 12 1.72 -24.78 -25.24
C ALA A 12 0.45 -23.92 -25.34
N ASP A 13 -0.66 -24.44 -24.80
CA ASP A 13 -1.86 -23.65 -24.60
C ASP A 13 -1.76 -22.88 -23.26
N THR A 14 -2.53 -21.80 -23.09
CA THR A 14 -2.64 -21.08 -21.80
C THR A 14 -3.27 -22.02 -20.75
N PRO A 15 -2.79 -22.04 -19.49
CA PRO A 15 -1.86 -21.08 -18.88
C PRO A 15 -0.37 -21.38 -19.06
N ASP A 16 0.01 -22.62 -19.38
CA ASP A 16 1.42 -23.05 -19.46
C ASP A 16 2.25 -22.26 -20.48
N ARG A 17 1.60 -21.71 -21.51
CA ARG A 17 2.23 -20.79 -22.47
C ARG A 17 2.78 -19.52 -21.82
N ASP A 18 2.08 -19.02 -20.80
CA ASP A 18 2.33 -17.70 -20.21
C ASP A 18 3.25 -17.78 -18.98
N ASP A 19 3.47 -19.00 -18.44
CA ASP A 19 4.31 -19.29 -17.27
C ASP A 19 5.56 -20.09 -17.66
N ALA A 20 6.49 -19.44 -18.34
CA ALA A 20 7.74 -20.06 -18.78
C ALA A 20 8.69 -20.37 -17.61
N GLY A 21 9.36 -21.52 -17.70
CA GLY A 21 10.39 -21.94 -16.74
C GLY A 21 9.85 -22.79 -15.59
N THR A 22 10.69 -23.05 -14.59
CA THR A 22 10.26 -23.80 -13.41
C THR A 22 9.36 -22.90 -12.56
N PRO A 23 8.11 -23.29 -12.28
CA PRO A 23 7.21 -22.46 -11.50
C PRO A 23 7.68 -22.36 -10.04
N ASN A 24 7.28 -21.28 -9.37
CA ASN A 24 7.43 -21.14 -7.92
C ASN A 24 6.43 -22.04 -7.18
N VAL A 25 6.62 -23.35 -7.24
CA VAL A 25 5.69 -24.37 -6.70
C VAL A 25 5.42 -24.12 -5.22
N VAL A 26 6.47 -23.86 -4.43
CA VAL A 26 6.35 -23.61 -2.98
C VAL A 26 5.51 -22.35 -2.72
N GLY A 27 5.74 -21.28 -3.48
CA GLY A 27 4.96 -20.04 -3.36
C GLY A 27 3.49 -20.23 -3.70
N VAL A 28 3.18 -21.02 -4.75
CA VAL A 28 1.79 -21.31 -5.14
C VAL A 28 1.07 -22.12 -4.07
N VAL A 29 1.72 -23.14 -3.49
CA VAL A 29 1.13 -23.94 -2.39
C VAL A 29 0.89 -23.07 -1.16
N ALA A 30 1.86 -22.21 -0.79
CA ALA A 30 1.69 -21.29 0.33
C ALA A 30 0.55 -20.28 0.10
N LEU A 31 0.42 -19.77 -1.13
CA LEU A 31 -0.67 -18.87 -1.50
C LEU A 31 -2.04 -19.56 -1.44
N ALA A 32 -2.13 -20.82 -1.88
CA ALA A 32 -3.36 -21.59 -1.80
C ALA A 32 -3.79 -21.78 -0.33
N ALA A 33 -2.87 -22.19 0.54
CA ALA A 33 -3.14 -22.32 1.97
C ALA A 33 -3.59 -20.98 2.60
N ALA A 34 -2.91 -19.87 2.26
CA ALA A 34 -3.30 -18.55 2.75
C ALA A 34 -4.70 -18.13 2.25
N ALA A 35 -5.04 -18.45 1.00
CA ALA A 35 -6.35 -18.15 0.43
C ALA A 35 -7.47 -18.94 1.10
N GLU A 36 -7.24 -20.24 1.37
CA GLU A 36 -8.19 -21.09 2.09
C GLU A 36 -8.49 -20.55 3.50
N GLU A 37 -7.45 -20.16 4.23
CA GLU A 37 -7.60 -19.54 5.56
C GLU A 37 -8.38 -18.22 5.51
N LEU A 38 -8.09 -17.35 4.53
CA LEU A 38 -8.81 -16.08 4.34
C LEU A 38 -10.29 -16.30 4.00
N LEU A 39 -10.60 -17.26 3.12
CA LEU A 39 -11.96 -17.61 2.73
C LEU A 39 -12.76 -18.17 3.90
N ALA A 40 -12.16 -19.02 4.73
CA ALA A 40 -12.79 -19.56 5.94
C ALA A 40 -13.16 -18.46 6.97
N ALA A 41 -12.51 -17.30 6.92
CA ALA A 41 -12.72 -16.18 7.83
C ALA A 41 -13.51 -14.99 7.24
N ALA A 42 -13.85 -15.02 5.94
CA ALA A 42 -14.31 -13.86 5.17
C ALA A 42 -15.44 -13.05 5.82
N GLY A 43 -16.49 -13.71 6.35
CA GLY A 43 -17.62 -13.02 6.98
C GLY A 43 -17.27 -12.30 8.30
N ARG A 44 -16.35 -12.86 9.10
CA ARG A 44 -15.88 -12.24 10.35
C ARG A 44 -14.92 -11.08 10.08
N ASN A 45 -14.11 -11.20 9.02
CA ASN A 45 -13.14 -10.19 8.64
C ASN A 45 -13.83 -8.88 8.26
N ARG A 46 -14.96 -8.93 7.53
CA ARG A 46 -15.66 -7.71 7.11
C ARG A 46 -16.20 -6.88 8.27
N LEU A 47 -16.87 -7.50 9.25
CA LEU A 47 -17.36 -6.78 10.43
C LEU A 47 -16.21 -6.18 11.24
N HIS A 48 -15.09 -6.88 11.33
CA HIS A 48 -13.91 -6.38 12.02
C HIS A 48 -13.27 -5.20 11.29
N GLU A 49 -13.16 -5.26 9.96
CA GLU A 49 -12.67 -4.16 9.12
C GLU A 49 -13.51 -2.90 9.28
N ASP A 50 -14.85 -3.02 9.30
CA ASP A 50 -15.74 -1.87 9.51
C ASP A 50 -15.50 -1.19 10.87
N LEU A 51 -15.21 -1.97 11.92
CA LEU A 51 -14.84 -1.44 13.24
C LEU A 51 -13.48 -0.74 13.20
N LEU A 52 -12.50 -1.31 12.50
CA LEU A 52 -11.18 -0.70 12.34
C LEU A 52 -11.26 0.61 11.56
N VAL A 53 -12.07 0.68 10.49
CA VAL A 53 -12.29 1.92 9.75
C VAL A 53 -12.80 3.02 10.67
N ARG A 54 -13.84 2.74 11.46
CA ARG A 54 -14.40 3.73 12.40
C ARG A 54 -13.38 4.19 13.44
N ALA A 55 -12.70 3.24 14.09
CA ALA A 55 -11.67 3.57 15.08
C ALA A 55 -10.53 4.38 14.46
N LEU A 56 -10.06 4.02 13.26
CA LEU A 56 -9.02 4.77 12.55
C LEU A 56 -9.47 6.18 12.22
N ASP A 57 -10.73 6.35 11.82
CA ASP A 57 -11.30 7.65 11.48
C ASP A 57 -11.42 8.56 12.70
N ASP A 58 -12.00 8.03 13.78
CA ASP A 58 -12.22 8.76 15.02
C ASP A 58 -10.88 9.17 15.65
N GLU A 59 -9.92 8.26 15.76
CA GLU A 59 -8.62 8.53 16.39
C GLU A 59 -7.78 9.52 15.59
N LEU A 60 -7.71 9.36 14.25
CA LEU A 60 -6.92 10.29 13.42
C LEU A 60 -7.51 11.70 13.42
N ALA A 61 -8.83 11.84 13.56
CA ALA A 61 -9.48 13.15 13.65
C ALA A 61 -9.08 13.92 14.93
N THR A 62 -8.58 13.23 15.96
CA THR A 62 -8.11 13.87 17.20
C THR A 62 -6.71 14.47 17.11
N VAL A 63 -5.93 14.11 16.08
CA VAL A 63 -4.52 14.50 15.97
C VAL A 63 -4.38 15.92 15.41
N PRO A 64 -3.84 16.88 16.17
CA PRO A 64 -3.69 18.26 15.70
C PRO A 64 -2.76 18.36 14.48
N GLY A 65 -3.17 19.15 13.49
CA GLY A 65 -2.39 19.35 12.25
C GLY A 65 -2.38 18.14 11.31
N LEU A 66 -3.06 17.03 11.66
CA LEU A 66 -3.19 15.90 10.76
C LEU A 66 -4.24 16.20 9.70
N ARG A 67 -3.82 16.13 8.43
CA ARG A 67 -4.72 16.19 7.29
C ARG A 67 -4.82 14.83 6.63
N ARG A 68 -6.03 14.29 6.64
CA ARG A 68 -6.32 13.02 6.00
C ARG A 68 -6.51 13.18 4.50
N LEU A 69 -5.99 12.22 3.75
CA LEU A 69 -6.05 12.18 2.30
C LEU A 69 -7.00 11.07 1.85
N GLY A 70 -7.88 11.41 0.90
CA GLY A 70 -8.87 10.50 0.36
C GLY A 70 -10.20 10.50 1.13
N PRO A 71 -11.13 9.58 0.79
CA PRO A 71 -12.47 9.56 1.36
C PRO A 71 -12.48 9.10 2.82
N THR A 72 -13.31 9.76 3.64
CA THR A 72 -13.58 9.40 5.05
C THR A 72 -14.94 8.73 5.26
N SER A 73 -15.65 8.41 4.17
CA SER A 73 -16.98 7.80 4.20
C SER A 73 -17.13 6.78 3.08
N GLY A 74 -18.12 5.89 3.21
CA GLY A 74 -18.43 4.86 2.21
C GLY A 74 -17.76 3.51 2.48
N ASP A 75 -17.86 2.60 1.52
CA ASP A 75 -17.23 1.28 1.59
C ASP A 75 -15.73 1.39 1.30
N ARG A 76 -14.89 1.13 2.32
CA ARG A 76 -13.44 1.27 2.25
C ARG A 76 -12.75 0.35 3.24
N LEU A 77 -11.50 0.02 2.93
CA LEU A 77 -10.61 -0.74 3.80
C LEU A 77 -10.08 0.16 4.95
N PRO A 78 -9.64 -0.44 6.08
CA PRO A 78 -9.03 0.27 7.21
C PRO A 78 -7.59 0.71 6.89
N VAL A 79 -7.47 1.57 5.87
CA VAL A 79 -6.25 2.21 5.41
C VAL A 79 -6.47 3.71 5.44
N ALA A 80 -5.47 4.44 5.93
CA ALA A 80 -5.45 5.89 5.92
C ALA A 80 -4.14 6.39 5.32
N ALA A 81 -4.24 7.31 4.36
CA ALA A 81 -3.13 8.17 3.96
C ALA A 81 -3.31 9.54 4.65
N PHE A 82 -2.24 10.11 5.18
CA PHE A 82 -2.28 11.38 5.89
C PHE A 82 -0.95 12.12 5.82
N VAL A 83 -1.02 13.42 6.06
CA VAL A 83 0.13 14.31 6.30
C VAL A 83 -0.07 15.03 7.62
N ILE A 84 1.02 15.50 8.22
CA ILE A 84 0.98 16.37 9.39
C ILE A 84 1.57 17.71 8.97
N ASP A 85 0.82 18.79 9.15
CA ASP A 85 1.23 20.12 8.75
C ASP A 85 2.57 20.49 9.41
N GLY A 86 3.50 20.99 8.59
CA GLY A 86 4.84 21.37 9.05
C GLY A 86 5.81 20.20 9.28
N MET A 87 5.42 18.94 9.05
CA MET A 87 6.31 17.79 9.20
C MET A 87 6.45 16.98 7.90
N PRO A 88 7.67 16.76 7.39
CA PRO A 88 7.91 15.87 6.26
C PRO A 88 7.42 14.44 6.57
N HIS A 89 6.75 13.80 5.60
CA HIS A 89 6.22 12.44 5.75
C HIS A 89 7.30 11.39 6.12
N GLY A 90 8.55 11.61 5.70
CA GLY A 90 9.67 10.74 6.08
C GLY A 90 9.96 10.81 7.58
N GLU A 91 9.96 12.02 8.13
CA GLU A 91 10.20 12.28 9.55
C GLU A 91 9.06 11.74 10.42
N VAL A 92 7.80 11.96 10.02
CA VAL A 92 6.63 11.38 10.71
C VAL A 92 6.78 9.85 10.80
N ALA A 93 7.13 9.20 9.69
CA ALA A 93 7.29 7.76 9.63
C ALA A 93 8.44 7.25 10.51
N GLU A 94 9.57 7.96 10.52
CA GLU A 94 10.72 7.63 11.37
C GLU A 94 10.36 7.74 12.85
N ARG A 95 9.75 8.86 13.28
CA ARG A 95 9.35 9.07 14.67
C ARG A 95 8.36 8.01 15.15
N LEU A 96 7.32 7.73 14.35
CA LEU A 96 6.35 6.67 14.66
C LEU A 96 7.03 5.32 14.85
N ALA A 97 8.00 4.97 13.99
CA ALA A 97 8.71 3.71 14.09
C ALA A 97 9.65 3.64 15.31
N ARG A 98 10.46 4.68 15.54
CA ARG A 98 11.52 4.68 16.56
C ARG A 98 11.02 4.93 17.97
N GLU A 99 10.05 5.84 18.12
CA GLU A 99 9.57 6.28 19.43
C GLU A 99 8.37 5.45 19.89
N HIS A 100 7.57 4.94 18.95
CA HIS A 100 6.30 4.28 19.25
C HIS A 100 6.19 2.85 18.69
N GLY A 101 7.16 2.36 17.92
CA GLY A 101 7.10 1.03 17.30
C GLY A 101 6.01 0.90 16.23
N ILE A 102 5.51 2.01 15.70
CA ILE A 102 4.42 2.05 14.72
C ILE A 102 5.01 2.11 13.31
N GLY A 103 5.08 0.95 12.64
CA GLY A 103 5.46 0.88 11.22
C GLY A 103 4.42 1.53 10.29
N VAL A 104 4.83 2.52 9.51
CA VAL A 104 4.03 3.12 8.42
C VAL A 104 4.84 3.13 7.13
N ARG A 105 4.17 3.19 5.98
CA ARG A 105 4.81 3.48 4.69
C ARG A 105 4.85 4.98 4.47
N SER A 106 5.91 5.47 3.83
CA SER A 106 6.11 6.88 3.52
C SER A 106 6.48 7.04 2.05
N GLY A 107 5.86 8.00 1.36
CA GLY A 107 6.12 8.30 -0.06
C GLY A 107 4.85 8.34 -0.90
N CYS A 108 4.96 7.98 -2.19
CA CYS A 108 3.86 8.10 -3.16
C CYS A 108 3.09 6.82 -3.47
N PHE A 109 3.40 5.70 -2.81
CA PHE A 109 2.68 4.41 -2.93
C PHE A 109 2.52 3.87 -4.37
N CYS A 110 3.49 4.16 -5.25
CA CYS A 110 3.39 3.87 -6.69
C CYS A 110 2.19 4.55 -7.40
N ALA A 111 1.57 5.54 -6.76
CA ALA A 111 0.36 6.23 -7.20
C ALA A 111 0.58 7.75 -7.30
N HIS A 112 1.77 8.17 -7.78
CA HIS A 112 2.19 9.57 -7.83
C HIS A 112 1.12 10.54 -8.37
N PRO A 113 0.43 10.26 -9.51
CA PRO A 113 -0.58 11.20 -10.01
C PRO A 113 -1.84 11.30 -9.14
N HIS A 114 -2.19 10.23 -8.42
CA HIS A 114 -3.30 10.25 -7.49
C HIS A 114 -2.94 11.01 -6.22
N LEU A 115 -1.75 10.73 -5.66
CA LEU A 115 -1.30 11.42 -4.46
C LEU A 115 -1.08 12.92 -4.71
N GLY A 116 -0.51 13.30 -5.86
CA GLY A 116 -0.36 14.70 -6.24
C GLY A 116 -1.69 15.45 -6.25
N ARG A 117 -2.77 14.82 -6.75
CA ARG A 117 -4.13 15.38 -6.69
C ARG A 117 -4.64 15.55 -5.26
N LEU A 118 -4.42 14.56 -4.38
CA LEU A 118 -4.85 14.64 -2.97
C LEU A 118 -4.06 15.67 -2.16
N LEU A 119 -2.79 15.88 -2.52
CA LEU A 119 -1.93 16.90 -1.93
C LEU A 119 -2.23 18.31 -2.48
N GLY A 120 -2.96 18.41 -3.60
CA GLY A 120 -3.29 19.68 -4.24
C GLY A 120 -2.15 20.28 -5.06
N LEU A 121 -1.25 19.44 -5.57
CA LEU A 121 -0.10 19.91 -6.35
C LEU A 121 -0.53 20.49 -7.70
N THR A 122 0.07 21.62 -8.03
CA THR A 122 -0.01 22.27 -9.34
C THR A 122 0.82 21.53 -10.39
N ALA A 123 0.61 21.85 -11.67
CA ALA A 123 1.40 21.27 -12.76
C ALA A 123 2.89 21.61 -12.63
N ASP A 124 3.22 22.83 -12.19
CA ASP A 124 4.60 23.26 -11.98
C ASP A 124 5.27 22.51 -10.82
N GLU A 125 4.55 22.28 -9.72
CA GLU A 125 5.04 21.48 -8.60
C GLU A 125 5.26 20.01 -9.01
N VAL A 126 4.38 19.45 -9.85
CA VAL A 126 4.57 18.09 -10.40
C VAL A 126 5.80 18.04 -11.33
N ALA A 127 6.01 19.06 -12.16
CA ALA A 127 7.19 19.15 -13.02
C ALA A 127 8.48 19.25 -12.18
N GLN A 128 8.47 20.10 -11.15
CA GLN A 128 9.58 20.24 -10.20
C GLN A 128 9.89 18.92 -9.49
N PHE A 129 8.86 18.20 -9.04
CA PHE A 129 9.00 16.85 -8.48
C PHE A 129 9.73 15.90 -9.44
N HIS A 130 9.37 15.87 -10.73
CA HIS A 130 10.06 15.03 -11.71
C HIS A 130 11.54 15.40 -11.87
N ASP A 131 11.85 16.69 -11.85
CA ASP A 131 13.23 17.17 -11.93
C ASP A 131 14.03 16.83 -10.67
N ASP A 132 13.41 16.87 -9.49
CA ASP A 132 14.02 16.43 -8.24
C ASP A 132 14.35 14.92 -8.27
N VAL A 133 13.45 14.09 -8.79
CA VAL A 133 13.72 12.65 -8.98
C VAL A 133 14.89 12.42 -9.93
N ARG A 134 14.93 13.12 -11.09
CA ARG A 134 16.05 13.01 -12.04
C ARG A 134 17.38 13.45 -11.45
N ALA A 135 17.34 14.45 -10.56
CA ALA A 135 18.51 14.94 -9.85
C ALA A 135 18.85 14.13 -8.59
N ASN A 136 18.18 12.99 -8.35
CA ASN A 136 18.36 12.11 -7.20
C ASN A 136 18.15 12.82 -5.83
N ARG A 137 17.20 13.77 -5.77
CA ARG A 137 16.80 14.50 -4.55
C ARG A 137 15.53 13.89 -3.96
N ALA A 138 15.65 12.67 -3.44
CA ALA A 138 14.52 11.91 -2.92
C ALA A 138 13.83 12.55 -1.70
N ASP A 139 14.55 13.37 -0.94
CA ASP A 139 14.05 14.13 0.22
C ASP A 139 13.03 15.22 -0.15
N ARG A 140 13.03 15.65 -1.42
CA ARG A 140 12.14 16.70 -1.94
C ARG A 140 10.90 16.16 -2.64
N VAL A 141 10.78 14.84 -2.74
CA VAL A 141 9.64 14.19 -3.38
C VAL A 141 8.42 14.34 -2.46
N PRO A 142 7.29 14.90 -2.95
CA PRO A 142 6.08 15.01 -2.15
C PRO A 142 5.55 13.62 -1.80
N GLY A 143 5.01 13.47 -0.59
CA GLY A 143 4.57 12.17 -0.10
C GLY A 143 3.63 12.27 1.08
N ALA A 144 3.11 11.12 1.49
CA ALA A 144 2.27 10.98 2.67
C ALA A 144 2.70 9.77 3.48
N CYS A 145 2.24 9.70 4.72
CA CYS A 145 2.27 8.48 5.51
C CYS A 145 1.02 7.65 5.21
N ALA A 146 1.17 6.34 5.11
CA ALA A 146 0.03 5.43 5.08
C ALA A 146 0.27 4.18 5.92
N ARG A 147 -0.79 3.72 6.57
CA ARG A 147 -0.82 2.45 7.30
C ARG A 147 -2.12 1.72 7.01
N ALA A 148 -1.99 0.42 6.78
CA ALA A 148 -3.12 -0.51 6.86
C ALA A 148 -3.20 -1.02 8.30
N GLN A 149 -4.37 -0.90 8.92
CA GLN A 149 -4.66 -1.65 10.14
C GLN A 149 -5.09 -3.06 9.71
N LEU A 150 -4.13 -3.99 9.74
CA LEU A 150 -4.44 -5.41 9.66
C LEU A 150 -4.65 -5.89 11.10
N GLY A 151 -5.85 -6.36 11.39
CA GLY A 151 -6.22 -6.81 12.72
C GLY A 151 -5.40 -8.02 13.17
N HIS A 152 -4.75 -7.90 14.32
CA HIS A 152 -4.67 -9.01 15.27
C HIS A 152 -5.16 -8.52 16.63
N PRO A 153 -6.38 -8.87 17.06
CA PRO A 153 -6.80 -8.66 18.43
C PRO A 153 -6.35 -9.86 19.27
N THR A 154 -5.06 -9.97 19.55
CA THR A 154 -4.63 -10.70 20.76
C THR A 154 -3.52 -9.95 21.46
N GLY A 155 -3.65 -9.83 22.79
CA GLY A 155 -2.64 -9.29 23.69
C GLY A 155 -3.03 -7.99 24.40
N ARG A 156 -3.70 -8.13 25.55
CA ARG A 156 -3.70 -7.13 26.62
C ARG A 156 -2.25 -6.73 26.98
N ARG A 157 -2.11 -5.46 27.41
CA ARG A 157 -1.17 -4.90 28.40
C ARG A 157 0.18 -5.58 28.58
#